data_AF-A0A6V8NI59-F1
#
_entry.id   AF-A0A6V8NI59-F1
#
_cell.length_a   1.000
_cell.length_b   1.000
_cell.length_c   1.000
_cell.angle_alpha   90.00
_cell.angle_beta   90.00
_cell.angle_gamma   90.00
#
_symmetry.space_group_name_H-M   'P 1'
#
loop_
_entity.id
_entity.type
_entity.pdbx_description
1 polymer ?
#
loop_
_entity_poly.entity_id
_entity_poly.type
_entity_poly.pdbx_seq_one_letter_code
_entity_poly.pdbx_strand_id
1 'polypeptide(L)' 'DVFDEKDHIKIIAEIPGVDENDIKVDLQDDTLVISIDISDRKYHQELKLPCEPKGMLEKTYRNGILEVKIKKE' A
#
# COMPACT_ATOMS: atom_id res chain seq x y z
N ASP A 1 -6.87 -5.54 -2.11
CA ASP A 1 -6.61 -6.28 -3.36
C ASP A 1 -5.29 -5.91 -4.00
N VAL A 2 -4.70 -6.83 -4.76
CA VAL A 2 -3.46 -6.64 -5.54
C VAL A 2 -3.77 -6.95 -7.00
N PHE A 3 -3.43 -6.01 -7.88
CA PHE A 3 -3.64 -6.09 -9.32
C PHE A 3 -2.29 -6.00 -10.04
N ASP A 4 -2.01 -7.03 -10.83
CA ASP A 4 -0.86 -7.06 -11.73
C ASP A 4 -1.24 -6.36 -13.04
N GLU A 5 -0.85 -5.09 -13.16
CA GLU A 5 -1.03 -4.32 -14.40
C GLU A 5 0.22 -4.43 -15.28
N LYS A 6 0.11 -4.01 -16.54
CA LYS A 6 1.19 -4.17 -17.53
C LYS A 6 2.51 -3.53 -17.08
N ASP A 7 2.47 -2.28 -16.63
CA ASP A 7 3.68 -1.47 -16.32
C ASP A 7 3.89 -1.24 -14.81
N HIS A 8 2.91 -1.60 -13.98
CA HIS A 8 2.94 -1.38 -12.54
C HIS A 8 2.13 -2.43 -11.78
N ILE A 9 2.35 -2.51 -10.47
CA ILE A 9 1.47 -3.23 -9.55
C ILE A 9 0.57 -2.19 -8.90
N LYS A 10 -0.74 -2.45 -8.88
CA LYS A 10 -1.73 -1.60 -8.23
C LYS A 10 -2.29 -2.32 -7.00
N ILE A 11 -2.24 -1.68 -5.85
CA ILE A 11 -2.80 -2.18 -4.61
C ILE A 11 -3.93 -1.24 -4.17
N ILE A 12 -5.05 -1.82 -3.76
CA ILE A 12 -6.19 -1.11 -3.16
C ILE A 12 -6.42 -1.67 -1.75
N ALA A 13 -6.47 -0.80 -0.75
CA ALA A 13 -6.79 -1.15 0.63
C ALA A 13 -7.86 -0.22 1.21
N GLU A 14 -8.87 -0.79 1.85
CA GLU A 14 -9.94 -0.05 2.52
C GLU A 14 -9.56 0.18 3.99
N ILE A 15 -9.38 1.45 4.35
CA ILE A 15 -8.92 1.90 5.66
C ILE A 15 -9.79 3.11 6.08
N PRO A 16 -11.10 2.92 6.35
CA PRO A 16 -11.96 4.03 6.74
C PRO A 16 -11.61 4.56 8.14
N GLY A 17 -11.77 5.87 8.33
CA GLY A 17 -11.64 6.54 9.63
C GLY A 17 -10.21 6.76 10.12
N VAL A 18 -9.23 6.68 9.22
CA VAL A 18 -7.81 6.94 9.54
C VAL A 18 -7.33 8.17 8.78
N ASP A 19 -6.46 8.98 9.39
CA ASP A 19 -5.80 10.10 8.72
C ASP A 19 -4.69 9.60 7.78
N GLU A 20 -4.48 10.26 6.63
CA GLU A 20 -3.44 9.85 5.68
C GLU A 20 -2.05 9.78 6.33
N ASN A 21 -1.78 10.70 7.26
CA ASN A 21 -0.48 10.81 7.92
C ASN A 21 -0.18 9.63 8.88
N ASP A 22 -1.22 8.94 9.34
CA ASP A 22 -1.10 7.77 10.22
C ASP A 22 -0.87 6.47 9.43
N ILE A 23 -1.04 6.50 8.11
CA ILE A 23 -0.85 5.35 7.22
C ILE A 23 0.60 5.27 6.78
N LYS A 24 1.30 4.25 7.28
CA LYS A 24 2.65 3.90 6.85
C LYS A 24 2.59 2.82 5.79
N VAL A 25 3.35 3.04 4.72
CA VAL A 25 3.46 2.12 3.58
C VAL A 25 4.95 1.92 3.34
N ASP A 26 5.41 0.70 3.56
CA ASP A 26 6.81 0.30 3.42
C ASP A 26 6.92 -0.82 2.39
N LEU A 27 8.03 -0.82 1.65
CA LEU A 27 8.33 -1.83 0.65
C LEU A 27 9.59 -2.58 1.07
N GLN A 28 9.46 -3.87 1.32
CA GLN A 28 10.54 -4.74 1.76
C GLN A 28 10.68 -5.87 0.74
N ASP A 29 11.75 -5.82 -0.05
CA ASP A 29 11.96 -6.72 -1.19
C ASP A 29 10.72 -6.78 -2.10
N ASP A 30 10.03 -7.91 -2.14
CA ASP A 30 8.81 -8.18 -2.90
C ASP A 30 7.55 -8.16 -2.02
N THR A 31 7.58 -7.45 -0.89
CA THR A 31 6.48 -7.37 0.08
C THR A 31 6.12 -5.92 0.39
N LEU A 32 4.86 -5.55 0.22
CA LEU A 32 4.33 -4.27 0.65
C LEU A 32 3.73 -4.42 2.05
N VAL A 33 4.18 -3.59 2.98
CA VAL A 33 3.70 -3.53 4.36
C VAL A 33 2.89 -2.26 4.55
N ILE A 34 1.63 -2.40 4.98
CA ILE A 34 0.76 -1.28 5.35
C ILE A 34 0.54 -1.36 6.85
N SER A 35 0.88 -0.29 7.58
CA SER A 35 0.71 -0.24 9.03
C SER A 35 0.12 1.08 9.51
N ILE A 36 -0.64 0.98 10.60
CA ILE A 36 -1.29 2.11 11.28
C ILE A 36 -1.11 1.86 12.77
N ASP A 37 -0.56 2.84 13.47
CA ASP A 37 -0.32 2.77 14.91
C ASP A 37 -0.86 4.04 15.57
N ILE A 38 -2.17 4.04 15.84
CA ILE A 38 -2.85 5.10 16.58
C ILE A 38 -3.47 4.53 17.85
N SER A 39 -3.75 5.38 18.83
CA SER A 39 -4.25 4.95 20.15
C SER A 39 -5.53 4.12 20.08
N ASP A 40 -6.39 4.39 19.11
CA ASP A 40 -7.70 3.76 18.95
C ASP A 40 -7.65 2.50 18.06
N ARG A 41 -6.61 2.33 17.23
CA ARG A 41 -6.53 1.28 16.22
C ARG A 41 -5.08 0.93 15.88
N LYS A 42 -4.77 -0.36 15.91
CA LYS A 42 -3.56 -0.94 15.31
C LYS A 42 -3.97 -1.75 14.09
N TYR A 43 -3.32 -1.51 12.97
CA TYR A 43 -3.51 -2.26 11.74
C TYR A 43 -2.15 -2.60 11.15
N HIS A 44 -2.02 -3.83 10.68
CA HIS A 44 -0.82 -4.32 10.02
C HIS A 44 -1.23 -5.33 8.95
N GLN A 45 -0.84 -5.07 7.71
CA GLN A 45 -1.09 -5.96 6.59
C GLN A 45 0.16 -6.06 5.73
N GLU A 46 0.55 -7.29 5.44
CA GLU A 46 1.64 -7.61 4.52
C GLU A 46 1.05 -8.19 3.24
N LEU A 47 1.50 -7.68 2.10
CA LEU A 47 1.04 -8.07 0.78
C LEU A 47 2.23 -8.53 -0.05
N LYS A 48 2.25 -9.82 -0.38
CA LYS A 48 3.24 -10.36 -1.31
C LYS A 48 2.97 -9.84 -2.72
N LEU A 49 3.97 -9.23 -3.32
CA LEU A 49 3.90 -8.69 -4.67
C LEU A 49 4.12 -9.79 -5.71
N PRO A 50 3.46 -9.70 -6.87
CA PRO A 50 3.59 -10.71 -7.94
C PRO A 50 4.98 -10.68 -8.61
N CYS A 51 5.73 -9.60 -8.45
CA CYS A 51 7.11 -9.47 -8.94
C CYS A 51 7.92 -8.51 -8.08
N GLU A 52 9.24 -8.55 -8.25
CA GLU A 52 10.17 -7.63 -7.58
C GLU A 52 9.90 -6.19 -8.06
N PRO A 53 9.60 -5.25 -7.14
CA PRO A 53 9.36 -3.87 -7.47
C PRO A 53 10.69 -3.14 -7.74
N LYS A 54 10.75 -2.33 -8.80
CA LYS A 54 12.01 -1.67 -9.22
C LYS A 54 11.99 -0.15 -9.17
N GLY A 55 10.85 0.47 -8.89
CA GLY A 55 10.68 1.91 -9.11
C GLY A 55 10.00 2.68 -7.97
N MET A 56 9.49 3.86 -8.36
CA MET A 56 8.84 4.84 -7.50
C MET A 56 7.47 4.35 -7.01
N LEU A 57 7.18 4.59 -5.74
CA LEU A 57 5.90 4.35 -5.10
C LEU A 57 5.05 5.61 -5.14
N GLU A 58 3.89 5.53 -5.78
CA GLU A 58 2.86 6.57 -5.72
C GLU A 58 1.74 6.10 -4.80
N LYS A 59 1.39 6.92 -3.79
CA LYS A 59 0.28 6.66 -2.88
C LYS A 59 -0.78 7.74 -3.01
N THR A 60 -2.04 7.35 -2.93
CA THR A 60 -3.18 8.26 -2.85
C THR A 60 -4.17 7.72 -1.85
N TYR A 61 -4.63 8.55 -0.92
CA TYR A 61 -5.67 8.18 0.01
C TYR A 61 -6.87 9.11 -0.13
N ARG A 62 -8.04 8.54 -0.42
CA ARG A 62 -9.27 9.32 -0.61
C ARG A 62 -10.47 8.52 -0.14
N ASN A 63 -11.32 9.17 0.68
CA ASN A 63 -12.57 8.58 1.19
C ASN A 63 -12.37 7.20 1.87
N GLY A 64 -11.29 7.02 2.62
CA GLY A 64 -11.02 5.75 3.30
C GLY A 64 -10.42 4.67 2.40
N ILE A 65 -10.04 5.00 1.16
CA ILE A 65 -9.42 4.05 0.22
C ILE A 65 -7.99 4.49 -0.05
N LEU A 66 -7.04 3.61 0.28
CA LEU A 66 -5.63 3.74 -0.07
C LEU A 66 -5.39 3.04 -1.41
N GLU A 67 -4.93 3.80 -2.40
CA GLU A 67 -4.37 3.30 -3.66
C GLU A 67 -2.85 3.44 -3.62
N VAL A 68 -2.13 2.33 -3.87
CA VAL A 68 -0.68 2.31 -4.01
C VAL A 68 -0.33 1.78 -5.41
N LYS A 69 0.53 2.50 -6.13
CA LYS A 69 1.08 2.08 -7.42
C LYS A 69 2.59 1.93 -7.31
N ILE A 70 3.08 0.80 -7.78
CA ILE A 70 4.51 0.44 -7.72
C ILE A 70 4.96 0.08 -9.12
N LYS A 71 5.91 0.81 -9.68
CA LYS A 71 6.45 0.49 -11.01
C LYS A 71 7.23 -0.82 -11.01
N LYS A 72 7.06 -1.59 -12.08
CA LYS A 72 7.79 -2.84 -12.34
C LYS A 72 9.15 -2.62 -13.02
N GLU A 73 9.30 -1.49 -13.73
CA GLU A 73 10.52 -1.07 -14.46
C GLU A 73 10.85 0.41 -14.23
#